data_AF-A0A3N2IIF7-F1
#
_entry.id   AF-A0A3N2IIF7-F1
#
_cell.length_a   1.000
_cell.length_b   1.000
_cell.length_c   1.000
_cell.angle_alpha   90.00
_cell.angle_beta   90.00
_cell.angle_gamma   90.00
#
_symmetry.space_group_name_H-M   'P 1'
#
loop_
_entity.id
_entity.type
_entity.pdbx_description
1 polymer ?
#
loop_
_entity_poly.entity_id
_entity_poly.type
_entity_poly.pdbx_seq_one_letter_code
_entity_poly.pdbx_strand_id
1 'polypeptide(L)'
;MSQPPSFPAGPPAPPAGYGDQPGAPRRSDADPSTPFFWAIVLLPLVGLVSVFFIDIDTWVGDMMRAGTSGDGAVNAATPPGLVAAQLISWASFALTVVLAFFDWRALRARGIDRPFPWPWAFLSVVYVIGRTVVVKRRTGRGLAPLFVYIGVWLVSVVVASIVVAQALAVIGSMTPGVPAGS
;
A
#
# COMPACT_ATOMS: atom_id res chain seq x y z
N MET A 1 -55.13 -32.59 45.64
CA MET A 1 -54.13 -32.36 44.59
C MET A 1 -54.81 -31.61 43.45
N SER A 2 -54.57 -30.32 43.34
CA SER A 2 -55.21 -29.45 42.34
C SER A 2 -54.45 -29.57 41.02
N GLN A 3 -55.12 -29.93 39.93
CA GLN A 3 -54.49 -29.91 38.60
C GLN A 3 -54.22 -28.47 38.14
N PRO A 4 -53.06 -28.18 37.53
CA PRO A 4 -52.81 -26.88 36.92
C PRO A 4 -53.60 -26.72 35.61
N PRO A 5 -54.00 -25.48 35.26
CA PRO A 5 -54.75 -25.21 34.03
C PRO A 5 -53.90 -25.48 32.78
N SER A 6 -54.48 -26.20 31.82
CA SER A 6 -53.93 -26.43 30.49
C SER A 6 -54.27 -25.26 29.57
N PHE A 7 -53.24 -24.60 29.02
CA PHE A 7 -53.42 -23.58 27.99
C PHE A 7 -53.44 -24.22 26.59
N PRO A 8 -54.33 -23.78 25.69
CA PRO A 8 -54.32 -24.24 24.31
C PRO A 8 -53.05 -23.78 23.60
N ALA A 9 -52.35 -24.73 22.96
CA ALA A 9 -51.20 -24.43 22.12
C ALA A 9 -51.65 -23.60 20.90
N GLY A 10 -51.08 -22.41 20.73
CA GLY A 10 -51.32 -21.57 19.56
C GLY A 10 -50.81 -22.22 18.27
N PRO A 11 -51.23 -21.73 17.08
CA PRO A 11 -50.80 -22.25 15.79
C PRO A 11 -49.26 -22.26 15.67
N PRO A 12 -48.68 -23.30 15.06
CA PRO A 12 -47.24 -23.34 14.82
C PRO A 12 -46.81 -22.13 13.97
N ALA A 13 -45.79 -21.41 14.44
CA ALA A 13 -45.21 -20.31 13.70
C ALA A 13 -44.72 -20.79 12.33
N PRO A 14 -44.93 -20.02 11.24
CA PRO A 14 -44.45 -20.41 9.92
C PRO A 14 -42.92 -20.57 9.96
N PRO A 15 -42.37 -21.57 9.23
CA PRO A 15 -40.93 -21.78 9.19
C PRO A 15 -40.24 -20.51 8.69
N ALA A 16 -39.31 -19.98 9.49
CA ALA A 16 -38.47 -18.87 9.09
C ALA A 16 -37.78 -19.23 7.77
N GLY A 17 -38.11 -18.50 6.70
CA GLY A 17 -37.52 -18.72 5.39
C GLY A 17 -36.00 -18.57 5.48
N TYR A 18 -35.26 -19.50 4.86
CA TYR A 18 -33.80 -19.57 4.82
C TYR A 18 -33.11 -18.35 4.16
N GLY A 19 -33.86 -17.29 3.82
CA GLY A 19 -33.38 -16.11 3.08
C GLY A 19 -33.08 -14.88 3.94
N ASP A 20 -33.67 -14.75 5.12
CA ASP A 20 -33.48 -13.56 5.97
C ASP A 20 -32.69 -13.91 7.22
N GLN A 21 -31.40 -14.19 7.03
CA GLN A 21 -30.45 -14.22 8.13
C GLN A 21 -30.16 -12.77 8.57
N PRO A 22 -30.52 -12.34 9.79
CA PRO A 22 -30.20 -11.00 10.28
C PRO A 22 -28.67 -10.86 10.35
N GLY A 23 -28.08 -10.19 9.35
CA GLY A 23 -26.63 -9.97 9.27
C GLY A 23 -25.94 -10.42 7.98
N ALA A 24 -26.64 -11.08 7.04
CA ALA A 24 -26.07 -11.33 5.71
C ALA A 24 -25.80 -9.99 5.00
N PRO A 25 -24.56 -9.71 4.52
CA PRO A 25 -24.26 -8.51 3.76
C PRO A 25 -25.20 -8.38 2.55
N ARG A 26 -26.14 -7.42 2.57
CA ARG A 26 -26.81 -7.03 1.32
C ARG A 26 -25.74 -6.48 0.39
N ARG A 27 -25.77 -6.94 -0.86
CA ARG A 27 -24.93 -6.33 -1.90
C ARG A 27 -25.42 -4.90 -2.09
N SER A 28 -24.47 -3.96 -2.06
CA SER A 28 -24.72 -2.55 -2.31
C SER A 28 -24.41 -2.24 -3.77
N ASP A 29 -25.29 -1.47 -4.42
CA ASP A 29 -25.09 -0.95 -5.77
C ASP A 29 -24.18 0.29 -5.80
N ALA A 30 -23.64 0.67 -4.65
CA ALA A 30 -22.71 1.79 -4.53
C ALA A 30 -21.46 1.61 -5.40
N ASP A 31 -21.06 2.69 -6.08
CA ASP A 31 -19.83 2.69 -6.87
C ASP A 31 -18.59 2.59 -5.95
N PRO A 32 -17.79 1.50 -6.07
CA PRO A 32 -16.58 1.33 -5.28
C PRO A 32 -15.37 2.16 -5.73
N SER A 33 -15.46 2.83 -6.88
CA SER A 33 -14.34 3.59 -7.47
C SER A 33 -14.23 4.98 -6.84
N THR A 34 -13.20 5.22 -6.04
CA THR A 34 -12.95 6.55 -5.45
C THR A 34 -11.69 7.16 -6.06
N PRO A 35 -11.66 8.48 -6.30
CA PRO A 35 -10.46 9.15 -6.79
C PRO A 35 -9.29 9.02 -5.81
N PHE A 36 -9.56 8.95 -4.51
CA PHE A 36 -8.54 8.78 -3.47
C PHE A 36 -7.83 7.44 -3.57
N PHE A 37 -8.57 6.36 -3.86
CA PHE A 37 -7.97 5.06 -4.07
C PHE A 37 -7.13 5.03 -5.34
N TRP A 38 -7.58 5.66 -6.42
CA TRP A 38 -6.77 5.82 -7.64
C TRP A 38 -5.48 6.62 -7.38
N ALA A 39 -5.52 7.65 -6.55
CA ALA A 39 -4.32 8.38 -6.15
C ALA A 39 -3.34 7.48 -5.38
N ILE A 40 -3.82 6.62 -4.47
CA ILE A 40 -2.98 5.62 -3.79
C ILE A 40 -2.38 4.64 -4.79
N VAL A 41 -3.19 4.17 -5.75
CA VAL A 41 -2.78 3.21 -6.78
C VAL A 41 -1.62 3.74 -7.62
N LEU A 42 -1.63 5.03 -7.93
CA LEU A 42 -0.62 5.70 -8.76
C LEU A 42 0.55 6.27 -7.96
N LEU A 43 0.45 6.32 -6.63
CA LEU A 43 1.46 6.92 -5.77
C LEU A 43 2.86 6.32 -5.89
N PRO A 44 3.05 5.00 -6.14
CA PRO A 44 4.38 4.44 -6.37
C PRO A 44 5.13 5.08 -7.55
N LEU A 45 4.43 5.72 -8.50
CA LEU A 45 5.05 6.47 -9.59
C LEU A 45 5.72 7.77 -9.10
N VAL A 46 5.19 8.39 -8.04
CA VAL A 46 5.82 9.55 -7.39
C VAL A 46 7.16 9.14 -6.77
N GLY A 47 7.22 7.94 -6.19
CA GLY A 47 8.47 7.34 -5.75
C GLY A 47 9.47 7.16 -6.90
N LEU A 48 9.00 6.81 -8.09
CA LEU A 48 9.86 6.69 -9.28
C LEU A 48 10.47 8.03 -9.69
N VAL A 49 9.68 9.09 -9.62
CA VAL A 49 10.13 10.45 -9.94
C VAL A 49 11.29 10.88 -9.03
N SER A 50 11.35 10.37 -7.79
CA SER A 50 12.45 10.67 -6.86
C SER A 50 13.83 10.23 -7.36
N VAL A 51 13.89 9.19 -8.22
CA VAL A 51 15.16 8.68 -8.78
C VAL A 51 15.85 9.75 -9.62
N PHE A 52 15.11 10.59 -10.34
CA PHE A 52 15.69 11.64 -11.17
C PHE A 52 16.38 12.75 -10.38
N PHE A 53 16.17 12.81 -9.06
CA PHE A 53 16.87 13.76 -8.19
C PHE A 53 18.21 13.22 -7.70
N ILE A 54 18.49 11.92 -7.87
CA ILE A 54 19.71 11.28 -7.37
C ILE A 54 20.72 11.16 -8.52
N ASP A 55 21.84 11.86 -8.41
CA ASP A 55 23.01 11.64 -9.25
C ASP A 55 23.85 10.53 -8.61
N ILE A 56 23.69 9.31 -9.13
CA ILE A 56 24.27 8.09 -8.55
C ILE A 56 25.79 8.09 -8.70
N ASP A 57 26.31 8.57 -9.83
CA ASP A 57 27.74 8.54 -10.14
C ASP A 57 28.52 9.48 -9.22
N THR A 58 28.02 10.70 -9.02
CA THR A 58 28.61 11.67 -8.08
C THR A 58 28.52 11.17 -6.64
N TRP A 59 27.35 10.66 -6.22
CA TRP A 59 27.15 10.16 -4.86
C TRP A 59 28.07 9.00 -4.50
N VAL A 60 28.16 7.98 -5.37
CA VAL A 60 29.05 6.82 -5.15
C VAL A 60 30.52 7.26 -5.17
N GLY A 61 30.90 8.14 -6.11
CA GLY A 61 32.28 8.66 -6.19
C GLY A 61 32.70 9.41 -4.93
N ASP A 62 31.84 10.28 -4.39
CA ASP A 62 32.12 11.07 -3.19
C ASP A 62 32.18 10.19 -1.93
N MET A 63 31.30 9.19 -1.83
CA MET A 63 31.31 8.23 -0.72
C MET A 63 32.60 7.39 -0.69
N MET A 64 33.11 6.98 -1.85
CA MET A 64 34.37 6.23 -1.95
C MET A 64 35.58 7.10 -1.64
N ARG A 65 35.62 8.34 -2.14
CA ARG A 65 36.69 9.31 -1.80
C ARG A 65 36.75 9.51 -0.29
N ALA A 66 35.62 9.79 0.36
CA ALA A 66 35.52 9.93 1.80
C ALA A 66 35.97 8.66 2.55
N GLY A 67 35.61 7.47 2.05
CA GLY A 67 36.04 6.19 2.63
C GLY A 67 37.55 5.94 2.57
N THR A 68 38.23 6.44 1.53
CA THR A 68 39.69 6.28 1.34
C THR A 68 40.55 7.31 2.08
N SER A 69 40.01 8.50 2.36
CA SER A 69 40.77 9.61 2.97
C SER A 69 41.00 9.49 4.48
N GLY A 70 40.46 8.47 5.16
CA GLY A 70 40.62 8.28 6.62
C GLY A 70 39.83 9.28 7.48
N ASP A 71 39.47 10.43 6.92
CA ASP A 71 38.38 11.30 7.35
C ASP A 71 37.07 10.55 7.13
N GLY A 72 36.65 9.75 8.13
CA GLY A 72 35.56 8.79 8.00
C GLY A 72 34.30 9.35 7.31
N ALA A 73 33.50 8.43 6.77
CA ALA A 73 32.22 8.68 6.08
C ALA A 73 31.26 9.68 6.78
N VAL A 74 31.52 10.03 8.04
CA VAL A 74 30.87 11.09 8.82
C VAL A 74 30.98 12.50 8.23
N ASN A 75 31.96 12.80 7.36
CA ASN A 75 32.12 14.13 6.74
C ASN A 75 31.60 14.23 5.29
N ALA A 76 31.11 13.12 4.70
CA ALA A 76 30.52 13.17 3.37
C ALA A 76 29.17 13.90 3.45
N ALA A 77 29.09 15.11 2.90
CA ALA A 77 27.84 15.86 2.83
C ALA A 77 26.77 15.01 2.12
N THR A 78 25.62 14.85 2.77
CA THR A 78 24.49 14.12 2.15
C THR A 78 24.06 14.87 0.88
N PRO A 79 24.04 14.22 -0.29
CA PRO A 79 23.66 14.90 -1.53
C PRO A 79 22.26 15.51 -1.40
N PRO A 80 22.04 16.76 -1.85
CA PRO A 80 20.72 17.40 -1.81
C PRO A 80 19.65 16.56 -2.52
N GLY A 81 20.03 15.85 -3.58
CA GLY A 81 19.19 14.90 -4.30
C GLY A 81 18.67 13.74 -3.44
N LEU A 82 19.52 13.18 -2.59
CA LEU A 82 19.15 12.10 -1.67
C LEU A 82 18.19 12.61 -0.58
N VAL A 83 18.43 13.83 -0.07
CA VAL A 83 17.51 14.49 0.88
C VAL A 83 16.15 14.72 0.23
N ALA A 84 16.11 15.22 -1.00
CA ALA A 84 14.85 15.41 -1.74
C ALA A 84 14.12 14.08 -1.94
N ALA A 85 14.81 13.02 -2.35
CA ALA A 85 14.22 11.70 -2.50
C ALA A 85 13.65 11.15 -1.19
N GLN A 86 14.37 11.33 -0.08
CA GLN A 86 13.91 10.93 1.26
C GLN A 86 12.64 11.69 1.68
N LEU A 87 12.59 13.00 1.44
CA LEU A 87 11.41 13.83 1.71
C LEU A 87 10.21 13.41 0.85
N ILE A 88 10.43 13.11 -0.44
CA ILE A 88 9.39 12.58 -1.33
C ILE A 88 8.84 11.25 -0.81
N SER A 89 9.72 10.36 -0.32
CA SER A 89 9.31 9.09 0.28
C SER A 89 8.43 9.29 1.51
N TRP A 90 8.85 10.13 2.46
CA TRP A 90 8.06 10.46 3.65
C TRP A 90 6.72 11.13 3.31
N ALA A 91 6.73 12.06 2.36
CA ALA A 91 5.52 12.73 1.88
C ALA A 91 4.56 11.73 1.23
N SER A 92 5.06 10.81 0.40
CA SER A 92 4.26 9.77 -0.23
C SER A 92 3.66 8.82 0.80
N PHE A 93 4.42 8.45 1.83
CA PHE A 93 3.91 7.64 2.94
C PHE A 93 2.78 8.34 3.69
N ALA A 94 2.99 9.59 4.11
CA ALA A 94 1.96 10.38 4.79
C ALA A 94 0.71 10.58 3.91
N LEU A 95 0.91 10.88 2.63
CA LEU A 95 -0.15 11.07 1.65
C LEU A 95 -0.97 9.79 1.46
N THR A 96 -0.34 8.61 1.47
CA THR A 96 -1.05 7.32 1.43
C THR A 96 -2.05 7.20 2.57
N VAL A 97 -1.63 7.53 3.79
CA VAL A 97 -2.49 7.45 4.99
C VAL A 97 -3.64 8.46 4.91
N VAL A 98 -3.36 9.69 4.50
CA VAL A 98 -4.38 10.74 4.32
C VAL A 98 -5.39 10.36 3.24
N LEU A 99 -4.93 9.85 2.09
CA LEU A 99 -5.80 9.38 1.01
C LEU A 99 -6.64 8.18 1.45
N ALA A 100 -6.09 7.26 2.26
CA ALA A 100 -6.83 6.11 2.78
C ALA A 100 -7.95 6.54 3.73
N PHE A 101 -7.72 7.58 4.53
CA PHE A 101 -8.78 8.20 5.34
C PHE A 101 -9.90 8.79 4.47
N PHE A 102 -9.56 9.50 3.39
CA PHE A 102 -10.55 10.06 2.48
C PHE A 102 -11.30 8.99 1.66
N ASP A 103 -10.62 7.94 1.18
CA ASP A 103 -11.26 6.77 0.54
C ASP A 103 -12.26 6.13 1.51
N TRP A 104 -11.83 5.84 2.74
CA TRP A 104 -12.69 5.26 3.76
C TRP A 104 -13.93 6.12 4.05
N ARG A 105 -13.77 7.44 4.16
CA ARG A 105 -14.89 8.37 4.37
C ARG A 105 -15.82 8.41 3.16
N ALA A 106 -15.28 8.39 1.94
CA ALA A 106 -16.05 8.36 0.70
C ALA A 106 -16.86 7.06 0.56
N LEU A 107 -16.28 5.90 0.90
CA LEU A 107 -16.98 4.62 0.88
C LEU A 107 -18.15 4.61 1.89
N ARG A 108 -17.95 5.16 3.10
CA ARG A 108 -19.04 5.32 4.08
C ARG A 108 -20.16 6.22 3.56
N ALA A 109 -19.80 7.36 2.98
CA ALA A 109 -20.78 8.29 2.42
C ALA A 109 -21.62 7.68 1.28
N ARG A 110 -21.07 6.69 0.57
CA ARG A 110 -21.75 5.94 -0.50
C ARG A 110 -22.57 4.75 0.01
N GLY A 111 -22.69 4.56 1.32
CA GLY A 111 -23.50 3.47 1.89
C GLY A 111 -22.81 2.10 1.91
N ILE A 112 -21.48 2.04 1.83
CA ILE A 112 -20.75 0.80 2.06
C ILE A 112 -20.62 0.60 3.58
N ASP A 113 -21.39 -0.34 4.11
CA ASP A 113 -21.37 -0.69 5.53
C ASP A 113 -20.02 -1.28 5.96
N ARG A 114 -19.44 -0.69 7.01
CA ARG A 114 -18.19 -1.12 7.66
C ARG A 114 -17.04 -1.33 6.64
N PRO A 115 -16.57 -0.26 5.97
CA PRO A 115 -15.43 -0.37 5.08
C PRO A 115 -14.16 -0.73 5.88
N PHE A 116 -13.16 -1.24 5.17
CA PHE A 116 -11.90 -1.65 5.76
C PHE A 116 -11.24 -0.49 6.52
N PRO A 117 -10.75 -0.67 7.76
CA PRO A 117 -10.23 0.44 8.56
C PRO A 117 -9.03 1.13 7.90
N TRP A 118 -9.06 2.46 7.82
CA TRP A 118 -7.99 3.27 7.23
C TRP A 118 -6.63 3.17 7.94
N PRO A 119 -6.50 2.91 9.27
CA PRO A 119 -5.18 2.84 9.92
C PRO A 119 -4.29 1.72 9.36
N TRP A 120 -4.88 0.69 8.74
CA TRP A 120 -4.11 -0.34 8.06
C TRP A 120 -3.29 0.19 6.87
N ALA A 121 -3.49 1.44 6.44
CA ALA A 121 -2.65 2.11 5.45
C ALA A 121 -1.21 2.35 5.93
N PHE A 122 -0.95 2.32 7.25
CA PHE A 122 0.43 2.30 7.77
C PHE A 122 1.22 1.06 7.31
N LEU A 123 0.53 -0.02 6.94
CA LEU A 123 1.10 -1.23 6.36
C LEU A 123 0.91 -1.29 4.83
N SER A 124 0.66 -0.13 4.20
CA SER A 124 0.52 0.09 2.75
C SER A 124 -0.35 -0.93 2.03
N VAL A 125 0.25 -2.02 1.56
CA VAL A 125 -0.37 -3.11 0.80
C VAL A 125 -1.55 -3.76 1.53
N VAL A 126 -1.50 -3.83 2.87
CA VAL A 126 -2.59 -4.41 3.69
C VAL A 126 -3.89 -3.64 3.46
N TYR A 127 -3.82 -2.32 3.35
CA TYR A 127 -4.99 -1.50 3.06
C TYR A 127 -5.54 -1.76 1.66
N VAL A 128 -4.69 -1.77 0.64
CA VAL A 128 -5.10 -1.99 -0.76
C VAL A 128 -5.80 -3.34 -0.92
N ILE A 129 -5.23 -4.41 -0.35
CA ILE A 129 -5.82 -5.76 -0.38
C ILE A 129 -7.10 -5.80 0.45
N GLY A 130 -7.04 -5.36 1.71
CA GLY A 130 -8.18 -5.42 2.65
C GLY A 130 -9.40 -4.66 2.14
N ARG A 131 -9.20 -3.43 1.64
CA ARG A 131 -10.23 -2.60 1.01
C ARG A 131 -10.83 -3.30 -0.20
N THR A 132 -10.01 -3.85 -1.09
CA THR A 132 -10.49 -4.55 -2.29
C THR A 132 -11.33 -5.78 -1.94
N VAL A 133 -10.90 -6.59 -0.97
CA VAL A 133 -11.65 -7.78 -0.52
C VAL A 133 -12.98 -7.39 0.10
N VAL A 134 -13.01 -6.41 1.01
CA VAL A 134 -14.25 -5.92 1.65
C VAL A 134 -15.21 -5.38 0.60
N VAL A 135 -14.72 -4.51 -0.29
CA VAL A 135 -15.54 -3.89 -1.34
C VAL A 135 -16.06 -4.92 -2.33
N LYS A 136 -15.24 -5.89 -2.77
CA LYS A 136 -15.68 -6.99 -3.63
C LYS A 136 -16.78 -7.83 -2.98
N ARG A 137 -16.64 -8.14 -1.68
CA ARG A 137 -17.66 -8.89 -0.94
C ARG A 137 -18.98 -8.11 -0.80
N ARG A 138 -18.91 -6.78 -0.74
CA ARG A 138 -20.08 -5.90 -0.53
C ARG A 138 -20.76 -5.44 -1.82
N THR A 139 -20.02 -5.29 -2.92
CA THR A 139 -20.55 -4.71 -4.18
C THR A 139 -20.43 -5.65 -5.37
N GLY A 140 -19.66 -6.74 -5.26
CA GLY A 140 -19.29 -7.60 -6.39
C GLY A 140 -18.31 -6.95 -7.38
N ARG A 141 -17.90 -5.69 -7.16
CA ARG A 141 -17.07 -4.88 -8.05
C ARG A 141 -15.80 -4.41 -7.34
N GLY A 142 -14.91 -3.72 -8.07
CA GLY A 142 -13.75 -3.03 -7.48
C GLY A 142 -12.40 -3.75 -7.58
N LEU A 143 -12.26 -4.78 -8.42
CA LEU A 143 -10.98 -5.45 -8.69
C LEU A 143 -10.05 -4.67 -9.63
N ALA A 144 -10.60 -3.84 -10.52
CA ALA A 144 -9.80 -3.16 -11.54
C ALA A 144 -8.63 -2.33 -10.97
N PRO A 145 -8.81 -1.48 -9.94
CA PRO A 145 -7.70 -0.69 -9.43
C PRO A 145 -6.66 -1.53 -8.68
N LEU A 146 -7.01 -2.73 -8.19
CA LEU A 146 -6.03 -3.66 -7.59
C LEU A 146 -5.06 -4.18 -8.65
N PHE A 147 -5.55 -4.58 -9.83
CA PHE A 147 -4.67 -5.03 -10.91
C PHE A 147 -3.77 -3.91 -11.42
N VAL A 148 -4.31 -2.68 -11.52
CA VAL A 148 -3.50 -1.51 -11.86
C VAL A 148 -2.44 -1.26 -10.80
N TYR A 149 -2.78 -1.32 -9.51
CA TYR A 149 -1.81 -1.20 -8.41
C TYR A 149 -0.70 -2.23 -8.51
N ILE A 150 -1.03 -3.49 -8.76
CA ILE A 150 -0.02 -4.55 -8.93
C ILE A 150 0.91 -4.21 -10.10
N GLY A 151 0.37 -3.82 -11.25
CA GLY A 151 1.17 -3.43 -12.41
C GLY A 151 2.09 -2.23 -12.12
N VAL A 152 1.54 -1.16 -11.54
CA VAL A 152 2.31 0.04 -11.16
C VAL A 152 3.39 -0.30 -10.14
N TRP A 153 3.05 -1.07 -9.11
CA TRP A 153 3.98 -1.46 -8.06
C TRP A 153 5.12 -2.32 -8.62
N LEU A 154 4.82 -3.30 -9.48
CA LEU A 154 5.84 -4.11 -10.15
C LEU A 154 6.77 -3.27 -11.01
N VAL A 155 6.24 -2.33 -11.81
CA VAL A 155 7.06 -1.40 -12.61
C VAL A 155 7.96 -0.56 -11.70
N SER A 156 7.42 0.02 -10.64
CA SER A 156 8.20 0.80 -9.66
C SER A 156 9.33 -0.02 -9.04
N VAL A 157 9.06 -1.27 -8.64
CA VAL A 157 10.06 -2.17 -8.05
C VAL A 157 11.15 -2.55 -9.05
N VAL A 158 10.80 -2.83 -10.31
CA VAL A 158 11.76 -3.16 -11.37
C VAL A 158 12.70 -1.99 -11.62
N VAL A 159 12.18 -0.78 -11.78
CA VAL A 159 13.01 0.41 -12.01
C VAL A 159 13.89 0.70 -10.79
N ALA A 160 13.35 0.62 -9.58
CA ALA A 160 14.14 0.78 -8.36
C ALA A 160 15.27 -0.27 -8.27
N SER A 161 15.00 -1.52 -8.67
CA SER A 161 16.01 -2.58 -8.69
C SER A 161 17.09 -2.34 -9.74
N ILE A 162 16.74 -1.81 -10.92
CA ILE A 162 17.71 -1.39 -11.95
C ILE A 162 18.61 -0.27 -11.43
N VAL A 163 18.05 0.71 -10.73
CA VAL A 163 18.80 1.82 -10.11
C VAL A 163 19.79 1.30 -9.07
N VAL A 164 19.34 0.40 -8.18
CA VAL A 164 20.20 -0.23 -7.18
C VAL A 164 21.30 -1.06 -7.84
N ALA A 165 20.97 -1.84 -8.88
CA ALA A 165 21.95 -2.64 -9.61
C ALA A 165 23.02 -1.78 -10.30
N GLN A 166 22.63 -0.63 -10.87
CA GLN A 166 23.58 0.33 -11.44
C GLN A 166 24.54 0.88 -10.37
N ALA A 167 24.02 1.29 -9.21
CA ALA A 167 24.86 1.75 -8.11
C ALA A 167 25.86 0.67 -7.65
N LEU A 168 25.42 -0.59 -7.53
CA LEU A 168 26.29 -1.72 -7.19
C LEU A 168 27.35 -2.01 -8.27
N ALA A 169 26.99 -1.87 -9.55
CA ALA A 169 27.92 -2.06 -10.67
C ALA A 169 29.03 -1.00 -10.68
N VAL A 170 28.69 0.27 -10.40
CA VAL A 170 29.66 1.36 -10.26
C VAL A 170 30.66 1.02 -9.16
N ILE A 171 30.19 0.61 -7.98
CA ILE A 171 31.05 0.17 -6.87
C ILE A 171 31.97 -0.98 -7.29
N GLY A 172 31.43 -2.00 -7.96
CA GLY A 172 32.19 -3.16 -8.41
C GLY A 172 33.30 -2.81 -9.41
N SER A 173 33.04 -1.88 -10.33
CA SER A 173 34.02 -1.41 -11.31
C SER A 173 35.21 -0.65 -10.71
N MET A 174 35.02 -0.09 -9.51
CA MET A 174 36.01 0.70 -8.80
C MET A 174 36.91 -0.13 -7.87
N THR A 175 36.53 -1.39 -7.56
CA THR A 175 37.41 -2.33 -6.84
C THR A 175 38.50 -2.85 -7.77
N PRO A 176 39.80 -2.58 -7.50
CA PRO A 176 40.88 -3.21 -8.25
C PRO A 176 40.75 -4.73 -8.11
N GLY A 177 40.90 -5.46 -9.23
CA GLY A 177 40.86 -6.92 -9.22
C GLY A 177 41.82 -7.45 -8.16
N VAL A 178 41.29 -8.23 -7.20
CA VAL A 178 42.13 -8.96 -6.23
C VAL A 178 43.12 -9.76 -7.05
N PRO A 179 44.44 -9.50 -6.96
CA PRO A 179 45.41 -10.25 -7.74
C PRO A 179 45.24 -11.73 -7.38
N ALA A 180 44.92 -12.54 -8.38
CA ALA A 180 44.92 -13.99 -8.25
C ALA A 180 46.32 -14.38 -7.76
N GLY A 181 46.39 -14.88 -6.53
CA GLY A 181 47.66 -15.16 -5.85
C GLY A 181 48.59 -15.99 -6.74
N SER A 182 49.83 -15.51 -6.84
CA SER A 182 50.99 -16.23 -7.35
C SER A 182 51.38 -17.39 -6.44
#